data_AF-A0A6D2KR23-F1
#
_entry.id   AF-A0A6D2KR23-F1
#
_cell.length_a   1.000
_cell.length_b   1.000
_cell.length_c   1.000
_cell.angle_alpha   90.00
_cell.angle_beta   90.00
_cell.angle_gamma   90.00
#
_symmetry.space_group_name_H-M   'P 1'
#
loop_
_entity.id
_entity.type
_entity.pdbx_description
1 polymer ?
#
loop_
_entity_poly.entity_id
_entity_poly.type
_entity_poly.pdbx_seq_one_letter_code
_entity_poly.pdbx_strand_id
1 'polypeptide(L)'
;MGYTELSDTIVNESPSLLRTWWSNKNLQYDVAMSIIIIIINIAATVDMRTHNHKSPFDKDDPDKLMTLFIILYIISGIVSCIVWVMAIENVTLSGLASFYGRLSHISGFCMFFKLLSCISPHLPLLFGVPGLIWFVAALVAPCFPFIWKGLCQTVKELGDWWKYINQPQSLIDNV
;
A
#
# COMPACT_ATOMS: atom_id res chain seq x y z
N MET A 1 -4.13 15.25 62.75
CA MET A 1 -5.06 15.09 61.62
C MET A 1 -4.19 14.89 60.39
N GLY A 2 -3.96 13.63 60.01
CA GLY A 2 -3.02 13.28 58.94
C GLY A 2 -3.72 13.35 57.59
N TYR A 3 -3.11 14.04 56.63
CA TYR A 3 -3.54 14.00 55.24
C TYR A 3 -2.87 12.80 54.58
N THR A 4 -3.66 11.78 54.28
CA THR A 4 -3.27 10.66 53.41
C THR A 4 -3.22 11.21 51.99
N GLU A 5 -2.01 11.46 51.50
CA GLU A 5 -1.77 11.79 50.10
C GLU A 5 -2.01 10.51 49.29
N LEU A 6 -3.11 10.51 48.52
CA LEU A 6 -3.48 9.40 47.64
C LEU A 6 -2.50 9.43 46.47
N SER A 7 -1.41 8.66 46.58
CA SER A 7 -0.46 8.43 45.50
C SER A 7 -1.19 7.68 44.38
N ASP A 8 -1.82 8.42 43.49
CA ASP A 8 -2.32 7.92 42.21
C ASP A 8 -1.13 7.33 41.46
N THR A 9 -1.00 6.02 41.62
CA THR A 9 -0.04 5.23 40.87
C THR A 9 -0.62 5.19 39.47
N ILE A 10 -0.17 6.10 38.60
CA ILE A 10 -0.43 6.04 37.16
C ILE A 10 0.19 4.72 36.72
N VAL A 11 -0.64 3.67 36.66
CA VAL A 11 -0.29 2.41 36.03
C VAL A 11 -0.06 2.75 34.57
N ASN A 12 1.21 2.95 34.22
CA ASN A 12 1.64 3.08 32.84
C ASN A 12 1.47 1.68 32.23
N GLU A 13 0.23 1.33 31.87
CA GLU A 13 -0.07 0.11 31.14
C GLU A 13 0.70 0.19 29.82
N SER A 14 1.79 -0.57 29.74
CA SER A 14 2.50 -0.75 28.49
C SER A 14 1.47 -1.19 27.44
N PRO A 15 1.36 -0.50 26.29
CA PRO A 15 0.33 -0.80 25.31
C PRO A 15 0.47 -2.25 24.90
N SER A 16 -0.63 -3.01 24.96
CA SER A 16 -0.61 -4.44 24.62
C SER A 16 0.00 -4.65 23.23
N LEU A 17 0.71 -5.77 23.05
CA LEU A 17 1.35 -6.11 21.77
C LEU A 17 0.34 -6.07 20.61
N LEU A 18 -0.89 -6.53 20.86
CA LEU A 18 -2.01 -6.45 19.92
C LEU A 18 -2.43 -5.01 19.59
N ARG A 19 -2.47 -4.11 20.59
CA ARG A 19 -2.81 -2.70 20.35
C ARG A 19 -1.73 -2.01 19.54
N THR A 20 -0.46 -2.27 19.84
CA THR A 20 0.69 -1.76 19.09
C THR A 20 0.70 -2.30 17.68
N TRP A 21 0.43 -3.61 17.51
CA TRP A 21 0.30 -4.27 16.22
C TRP A 21 -0.83 -3.67 15.37
N TRP A 22 -2.02 -3.47 15.93
CA TRP A 22 -3.15 -2.87 15.20
C TRP A 22 -2.93 -1.39 14.87
N SER A 23 -2.10 -0.69 15.65
CA SER A 23 -1.69 0.69 15.35
C SER A 23 -0.63 0.80 14.25
N ASN A 24 -0.11 -0.33 13.75
CA ASN A 24 0.90 -0.33 12.70
C ASN A 24 0.31 0.17 11.38
N LYS A 25 0.84 1.30 10.89
CA LYS A 25 0.35 1.95 9.67
C LYS A 25 0.50 1.08 8.41
N ASN A 26 1.53 0.23 8.35
CA ASN A 26 1.71 -0.67 7.21
C ASN A 26 0.67 -1.78 7.22
N LEU A 27 0.33 -2.33 8.40
CA LEU A 27 -0.74 -3.32 8.54
C LEU A 27 -2.09 -2.72 8.15
N GLN A 28 -2.42 -1.53 8.67
CA GLN A 28 -3.68 -0.85 8.35
C GLN A 28 -3.81 -0.60 6.85
N TYR A 29 -2.72 -0.13 6.23
CA TYR A 29 -2.66 0.01 4.78
C TYR A 29 -2.88 -1.33 4.09
N ASP A 30 -2.19 -2.39 4.54
CA ASP A 30 -2.27 -3.71 3.89
C ASP A 30 -3.69 -4.26 3.91
N VAL A 31 -4.37 -4.14 5.04
CA VAL A 31 -5.76 -4.52 5.20
C VAL A 31 -6.66 -3.70 4.28
N ALA A 32 -6.54 -2.36 4.32
CA ALA A 32 -7.36 -1.46 3.52
C ALA A 32 -7.19 -1.71 2.01
N MET A 33 -5.95 -1.82 1.53
CA MET A 33 -5.68 -2.07 0.12
C MET A 33 -6.16 -3.45 -0.32
N SER A 34 -6.00 -4.49 0.51
CA SER A 34 -6.50 -5.82 0.19
C SER A 34 -8.03 -5.80 0.01
N ILE A 35 -8.75 -5.11 0.89
CA ILE A 35 -10.22 -4.93 0.77
C ILE A 35 -10.58 -4.22 -0.54
N ILE A 36 -9.92 -3.09 -0.84
CA ILE A 36 -10.17 -2.33 -2.07
C ILE A 36 -9.94 -3.20 -3.30
N ILE A 37 -8.82 -3.93 -3.36
CA ILE A 37 -8.44 -4.78 -4.49
C ILE A 37 -9.43 -5.92 -4.69
N ILE A 38 -9.90 -6.55 -3.61
CA ILE A 38 -10.92 -7.59 -3.68
C ILE A 38 -12.20 -7.01 -4.28
N ILE A 39 -12.68 -5.88 -3.77
CA ILE A 39 -13.92 -5.24 -4.25
C ILE A 39 -13.83 -4.92 -5.75
N ILE A 40 -12.77 -4.24 -6.20
CA ILE A 40 -12.65 -3.82 -7.60
C ILE A 40 -12.49 -5.01 -8.55
N ASN A 41 -11.76 -6.07 -8.16
CA ASN A 41 -11.61 -7.27 -9.00
C ASN A 41 -12.92 -8.06 -9.10
N ILE A 42 -13.68 -8.17 -8.01
CA ILE A 42 -15.02 -8.77 -8.04
C ILE A 42 -15.93 -7.95 -8.95
N ALA A 43 -15.98 -6.63 -8.77
CA ALA A 43 -16.82 -5.75 -9.58
C ALA A 43 -16.48 -5.87 -11.08
N ALA A 44 -15.19 -5.80 -11.46
CA ALA A 44 -14.77 -5.95 -12.85
C ALA A 44 -15.09 -7.34 -13.42
N THR A 45 -14.91 -8.41 -12.63
CA THR A 45 -15.25 -9.76 -13.07
C THR A 45 -16.75 -9.93 -13.30
N VAL A 46 -17.58 -9.40 -12.40
CA VAL A 46 -19.04 -9.42 -12.54
C VAL A 46 -19.46 -8.63 -13.77
N ASP A 47 -18.95 -7.41 -13.93
CA ASP A 47 -19.27 -6.55 -15.08
C ASP A 47 -18.89 -7.21 -16.42
N MET A 48 -17.67 -7.75 -16.49
CA MET A 48 -17.18 -8.51 -17.65
C MET A 48 -18.10 -9.68 -18.01
N ARG A 49 -18.57 -10.43 -17.00
CA ARG A 49 -19.48 -11.58 -17.20
C ARG A 49 -20.88 -11.14 -17.61
N THR A 50 -21.44 -10.13 -16.96
CA THR A 50 -22.80 -9.65 -17.25
C THR A 50 -22.93 -9.12 -18.68
N HIS A 51 -21.89 -8.45 -19.18
CA HIS A 51 -21.89 -7.89 -20.53
C HIS A 51 -21.27 -8.82 -21.59
N ASN A 52 -21.03 -10.10 -21.26
CA ASN A 52 -20.50 -11.14 -22.16
C ASN A 52 -19.20 -10.74 -22.90
N HIS A 53 -18.32 -9.99 -22.24
CA HIS A 53 -17.01 -9.68 -22.78
C HIS A 53 -16.13 -10.94 -22.84
N LYS A 54 -15.16 -10.98 -23.77
CA LYS A 54 -14.23 -12.12 -23.88
C LYS A 54 -13.45 -12.29 -22.57
N SER A 55 -13.65 -13.43 -21.92
CA SER A 55 -13.01 -13.76 -20.66
C SER A 55 -11.51 -14.06 -20.87
N PRO A 56 -10.61 -13.51 -20.03
CA PRO A 56 -9.19 -13.90 -20.02
C PRO A 56 -8.96 -15.28 -19.38
N PHE A 57 -10.03 -15.90 -18.84
CA PHE A 57 -10.02 -17.23 -18.22
C PHE A 57 -10.55 -18.31 -19.17
N ASP A 58 -10.37 -18.14 -20.48
CA ASP A 58 -10.76 -19.17 -21.44
C ASP A 58 -10.05 -20.49 -21.10
N LYS A 59 -10.82 -21.59 -21.11
CA LYS A 59 -10.32 -22.90 -20.70
C LYS A 59 -9.39 -23.52 -21.75
N ASP A 60 -9.58 -23.13 -23.01
CA ASP A 60 -8.85 -23.70 -24.14
C ASP A 60 -7.54 -22.94 -24.41
N ASP A 61 -7.45 -21.66 -24.03
CA ASP A 61 -6.24 -20.84 -24.10
C ASP A 61 -6.19 -19.81 -22.95
N PRO A 62 -5.81 -20.22 -21.73
CA PRO A 62 -5.77 -19.33 -20.59
C PRO A 62 -4.68 -18.27 -20.77
N ASP A 63 -5.01 -17.01 -20.51
CA ASP A 63 -4.02 -15.94 -20.55
C ASP A 63 -2.93 -16.18 -19.50
N LYS A 64 -1.71 -16.47 -19.97
CA LYS A 64 -0.57 -16.84 -19.12
C LYS A 64 -0.17 -15.72 -18.17
N LEU A 65 -0.32 -14.46 -18.58
CA LEU A 65 -0.01 -13.31 -17.72
C LEU A 65 -1.07 -13.16 -16.62
N MET A 66 -2.35 -13.31 -16.98
CA MET A 66 -3.44 -13.33 -15.98
C MET A 66 -3.22 -14.44 -14.96
N THR A 67 -2.88 -15.65 -15.43
CA THR A 67 -2.62 -16.81 -14.57
C THR A 67 -1.45 -16.56 -13.62
N LEU A 68 -0.36 -15.99 -14.13
CA LEU A 68 0.80 -15.62 -13.31
C LEU A 68 0.43 -14.61 -12.22
N PHE A 69 -0.34 -13.56 -12.56
CA PHE A 69 -0.76 -12.56 -11.58
C PHE A 69 -1.68 -13.13 -10.49
N ILE A 70 -2.58 -14.07 -10.83
CA ILE A 70 -3.40 -14.77 -9.83
C ILE A 70 -2.51 -15.56 -8.86
N ILE A 71 -1.57 -16.34 -9.38
CA ILE A 71 -0.66 -17.15 -8.57
C ILE A 71 0.15 -16.25 -7.63
N LEU A 72 0.74 -15.18 -8.17
CA LEU A 72 1.50 -14.22 -7.38
C LEU A 72 0.63 -13.55 -6.32
N TYR A 73 -0.58 -13.10 -6.67
CA TYR A 73 -1.53 -12.47 -5.74
C TYR A 73 -1.84 -13.36 -4.55
N ILE A 74 -2.20 -14.63 -4.80
CA ILE A 74 -2.59 -15.59 -3.78
C ILE A 74 -1.39 -15.94 -2.88
N ILE A 75 -0.26 -16.33 -3.48
CA ILE A 75 0.91 -16.79 -2.71
C ILE A 75 1.45 -15.66 -1.84
N SER A 76 1.67 -14.48 -2.42
CA SER A 76 2.20 -13.34 -1.66
C SER A 76 1.21 -12.83 -0.60
N GLY A 77 -0.10 -12.89 -0.85
CA GLY A 77 -1.13 -12.53 0.12
C GLY A 77 -1.15 -13.49 1.33
N ILE A 78 -1.04 -14.80 1.09
CA ILE A 78 -0.95 -15.81 2.15
C ILE A 78 0.32 -15.60 2.97
N VAL A 79 1.47 -15.45 2.31
CA VAL A 79 2.75 -15.20 2.99
C VAL A 79 2.67 -13.92 3.82
N SER A 80 2.15 -12.83 3.27
CA SER A 80 1.97 -11.57 4.01
C SER A 80 1.12 -11.76 5.26
N CYS A 81 -0.01 -12.47 5.16
CA CYS A 81 -0.88 -12.74 6.30
C CYS A 81 -0.15 -13.54 7.41
N ILE A 82 0.54 -14.61 7.04
CA ILE A 82 1.32 -15.44 7.99
C ILE A 82 2.39 -14.59 8.69
N VAL A 83 3.15 -13.81 7.93
CA VAL A 83 4.24 -12.99 8.49
C VAL A 83 3.68 -11.84 9.34
N TRP A 84 2.51 -11.27 9.01
CA TRP A 84 1.84 -10.28 9.85
C TRP A 84 1.42 -10.86 11.21
N VAL A 85 0.97 -12.11 11.26
CA VAL A 85 0.68 -12.82 12.52
C VAL A 85 1.97 -13.03 13.32
N MET A 86 3.05 -13.49 12.68
CA MET A 86 4.36 -13.63 13.33
C MET A 86 4.91 -12.29 13.83
N ALA A 87 4.60 -11.19 13.14
CA ALA A 87 5.04 -9.85 13.51
C ALA A 87 4.38 -9.30 14.79
N ILE A 88 3.35 -9.98 15.33
CA ILE A 88 2.80 -9.68 16.67
C ILE A 88 3.88 -9.90 17.74
N GLU A 89 4.63 -10.99 17.62
CA GLU A 89 5.67 -11.38 18.58
C GLU A 89 7.04 -10.80 18.18
N ASN A 90 7.32 -10.73 16.88
CA ASN A 90 8.60 -10.24 16.37
C ASN A 90 8.41 -9.10 15.36
N VAL A 91 8.45 -7.86 15.85
CA VAL A 91 8.25 -6.65 15.04
C VAL A 91 9.22 -6.52 13.85
N THR A 92 10.39 -7.16 13.89
CA THR A 92 11.36 -7.12 12.78
C THR A 92 10.81 -7.76 11.49
N LEU A 93 9.83 -8.66 11.62
CA LEU A 93 9.16 -9.30 10.50
C LEU A 93 8.12 -8.39 9.81
N SER A 94 7.73 -7.27 10.43
CA SER A 94 6.73 -6.35 9.87
C SER A 94 7.14 -5.77 8.51
N GLY A 95 8.45 -5.55 8.29
CA GLY A 95 8.97 -5.13 6.99
C GLY A 95 8.78 -6.19 5.90
N LEU A 96 9.04 -7.45 6.23
CA LEU A 96 8.83 -8.57 5.31
C LEU A 96 7.35 -8.80 5.03
N ALA A 97 6.50 -8.70 6.05
CA ALA A 97 5.05 -8.80 5.90
C ALA A 97 4.50 -7.73 4.94
N SER A 98 4.97 -6.48 5.13
CA SER A 98 4.62 -5.34 4.28
C SER A 98 5.11 -5.54 2.84
N PHE A 99 6.31 -6.09 2.64
CA PHE A 99 6.86 -6.37 1.31
C PHE A 99 5.99 -7.37 0.53
N TYR A 100 5.67 -8.52 1.14
CA TYR A 100 4.79 -9.50 0.51
C TYR A 100 3.36 -8.96 0.31
N GLY A 101 2.88 -8.12 1.23
CA GLY A 101 1.60 -7.44 1.10
C GLY A 101 1.56 -6.55 -0.15
N ARG A 102 2.61 -5.72 -0.34
CA ARG A 102 2.77 -4.87 -1.54
C ARG A 102 2.84 -5.68 -2.82
N LEU A 103 3.59 -6.80 -2.84
CA LEU A 103 3.65 -7.70 -4.00
C LEU A 103 2.27 -8.27 -4.36
N SER A 104 1.48 -8.64 -3.34
CA SER A 104 0.11 -9.08 -3.53
C SER A 104 -0.71 -7.95 -4.13
N HIS A 105 -0.66 -6.74 -3.55
CA HIS A 105 -1.44 -5.61 -4.05
C HIS A 105 -1.10 -5.25 -5.51
N ILE A 106 0.19 -5.22 -5.85
CA ILE A 106 0.68 -5.02 -7.22
C ILE A 106 0.07 -6.04 -8.17
N SER A 107 0.15 -7.33 -7.82
CA SER A 107 -0.40 -8.41 -8.63
C SER A 107 -1.92 -8.28 -8.77
N GLY A 108 -2.60 -7.88 -7.70
CA GLY A 108 -4.04 -7.60 -7.65
C GLY A 108 -4.48 -6.47 -8.57
N PHE A 109 -3.71 -5.38 -8.65
CA PHE A 109 -3.96 -4.30 -9.60
C PHE A 109 -3.66 -4.72 -11.04
N CYS A 110 -2.61 -5.51 -11.28
CA CYS A 110 -2.33 -6.06 -12.61
C CYS A 110 -3.50 -6.92 -13.13
N MET A 111 -4.07 -7.77 -12.27
CA MET A 111 -5.30 -8.51 -12.60
C MET A 111 -6.45 -7.56 -12.96
N PHE A 112 -6.68 -6.54 -12.13
CA PHE A 112 -7.74 -5.56 -12.35
C PHE A 112 -7.57 -4.82 -13.69
N PHE A 113 -6.37 -4.34 -14.03
CA PHE A 113 -6.12 -3.68 -15.32
C PHE A 113 -6.31 -4.62 -16.52
N LYS A 114 -5.98 -5.90 -16.34
CA LYS A 114 -6.24 -6.90 -17.37
C LYS A 114 -7.75 -7.12 -17.57
N LEU A 115 -8.52 -7.21 -16.49
CA LEU A 115 -9.99 -7.27 -16.56
C LEU A 115 -10.58 -6.03 -17.23
N LEU A 116 -10.10 -4.83 -16.87
CA LEU A 116 -10.52 -3.58 -17.52
C LEU A 116 -10.21 -3.61 -19.02
N SER A 117 -9.04 -4.14 -19.42
CA SER A 117 -8.67 -4.27 -20.84
C SER A 117 -9.64 -5.17 -21.62
N CYS A 118 -10.20 -6.19 -20.96
CA CYS A 118 -11.21 -7.08 -21.54
C CYS A 118 -12.59 -6.39 -21.69
N ILE A 119 -12.92 -5.48 -20.78
CA ILE A 119 -14.16 -4.70 -20.83
C ILE A 119 -14.05 -3.60 -21.91
N SER A 120 -12.99 -2.79 -21.84
CA SER A 120 -12.73 -1.74 -22.83
C SER A 120 -11.25 -1.31 -22.80
N PRO A 121 -10.60 -1.14 -23.97
CA PRO A 121 -9.20 -0.73 -24.04
C PRO A 121 -8.94 0.69 -23.49
N HIS A 122 -9.98 1.51 -23.33
CA HIS A 122 -9.84 2.86 -22.79
C HIS A 122 -9.83 2.92 -21.26
N LEU A 123 -10.42 1.92 -20.58
CA LEU A 123 -10.50 1.91 -19.11
C LEU A 123 -9.13 1.73 -18.44
N PRO A 124 -8.23 0.84 -18.91
CA PRO A 124 -6.88 0.75 -18.38
C PRO A 124 -6.08 2.04 -18.56
N LEU A 125 -6.34 2.82 -19.62
CA LEU A 125 -5.66 4.11 -19.80
C LEU A 125 -6.16 5.15 -18.79
N LEU A 126 -7.48 5.21 -18.60
CA LEU A 126 -8.12 6.15 -17.67
C LEU A 126 -7.73 5.87 -16.21
N PHE A 127 -7.78 4.60 -15.81
CA PHE A 127 -7.48 4.19 -14.42
C PHE A 127 -6.00 3.84 -14.21
N GLY A 128 -5.26 3.53 -15.27
CA GLY A 128 -3.86 3.14 -15.22
C GLY A 128 -2.93 4.30 -14.97
N VAL A 129 -3.20 5.51 -15.47
CA VAL A 129 -2.34 6.67 -15.20
C VAL A 129 -2.30 7.02 -13.70
N PRO A 130 -3.44 7.15 -13.00
CA PRO A 130 -3.43 7.30 -11.54
C PRO A 130 -2.84 6.08 -10.82
N GLY A 131 -3.15 4.87 -11.31
CA GLY A 131 -2.63 3.62 -10.73
C GLY A 131 -1.11 3.47 -10.84
N LEU A 132 -0.50 3.96 -11.92
CA LEU A 132 0.95 3.92 -12.15
C LEU A 132 1.71 4.83 -11.18
N ILE A 133 1.14 5.98 -10.80
CA ILE A 133 1.74 6.85 -9.78
C ILE A 133 1.79 6.13 -8.43
N TRP A 134 0.69 5.48 -8.05
CA TRP A 134 0.65 4.63 -6.87
C TRP A 134 1.63 3.45 -6.99
N PHE A 135 1.73 2.84 -8.17
CA PHE A 135 2.61 1.71 -8.44
C PHE A 135 4.09 2.06 -8.24
N VAL A 136 4.54 3.20 -8.77
CA VAL A 136 5.91 3.68 -8.59
C VAL A 136 6.19 3.91 -7.09
N ALA A 137 5.29 4.55 -6.36
CA ALA A 137 5.47 4.77 -4.93
C ALA A 137 5.45 3.45 -4.12
N ALA A 138 4.53 2.55 -4.42
CA ALA A 138 4.35 1.28 -3.72
C ALA A 138 5.44 0.25 -4.00
N LEU A 139 6.13 0.35 -5.14
CA LEU A 139 7.16 -0.60 -5.57
C LEU A 139 8.58 -0.06 -5.32
N VAL A 140 8.84 1.23 -5.56
CA VAL A 140 10.16 1.83 -5.34
C VAL A 140 10.48 1.94 -3.85
N ALA A 141 9.51 2.28 -3.00
CA ALA A 141 9.73 2.41 -1.56
C ALA A 141 10.20 1.11 -0.87
N PRO A 142 9.56 -0.05 -1.08
CA PRO A 142 9.99 -1.30 -0.46
C PRO A 142 11.06 -2.08 -1.25
N CYS A 143 11.06 -2.07 -2.59
CA CYS A 143 12.01 -2.87 -3.39
C CYS A 143 13.36 -2.16 -3.57
N PHE A 144 13.38 -0.82 -3.56
CA PHE A 144 14.57 -0.02 -3.80
C PHE A 144 14.71 1.10 -2.75
N PRO A 145 14.93 0.76 -1.47
CA PRO A 145 14.94 1.73 -0.38
C PRO A 145 15.98 2.85 -0.57
N PHE A 146 17.12 2.55 -1.23
CA PHE A 146 18.14 3.55 -1.58
C PHE A 146 17.63 4.57 -2.60
N ILE A 147 16.93 4.11 -3.65
CA ILE A 147 16.36 4.97 -4.69
C ILE A 147 15.26 5.84 -4.08
N TRP A 148 14.38 5.25 -3.28
CA TRP A 148 13.32 5.98 -2.59
C TRP A 148 13.88 7.06 -1.65
N LYS A 149 14.89 6.73 -0.85
CA LYS A 149 15.54 7.69 0.05
C LYS A 149 16.17 8.84 -0.74
N GLY A 150 16.83 8.56 -1.86
CA GLY A 150 17.36 9.59 -2.76
C GLY A 150 16.26 10.46 -3.37
N LEU A 151 15.13 9.87 -3.76
CA LEU A 151 13.98 10.60 -4.29
C LEU A 151 13.36 11.52 -3.22
N CYS A 152 13.14 11.02 -2.01
CA CYS A 152 12.64 11.81 -0.88
C CYS A 152 13.58 12.96 -0.51
N GLN A 153 14.89 12.71 -0.53
CA GLN A 153 15.91 13.73 -0.30
C GLN A 153 15.79 14.85 -1.35
N THR A 154 15.72 14.48 -2.63
CA THR A 154 15.60 15.43 -3.75
C THR A 154 14.32 16.26 -3.65
N VAL A 155 13.18 15.62 -3.34
CA VAL A 155 11.89 16.30 -3.17
C VAL A 155 11.94 17.28 -1.99
N LYS A 156 12.59 16.89 -0.89
CA LYS A 156 12.76 17.76 0.28
C LYS A 156 13.62 18.98 -0.05
N GLU A 157 14.76 18.79 -0.72
CA GLU A 157 15.64 19.87 -1.16
C GLU A 157 14.92 20.84 -2.11
N LEU A 158 14.12 20.32 -3.04
CA LEU A 158 13.30 21.14 -3.95
C LEU A 158 12.25 21.95 -3.17
N GLY A 159 11.63 21.35 -2.15
CA GLY A 159 10.67 22.02 -1.29
C GLY A 159 11.30 23.11 -0.42
N ASP A 160 12.49 22.88 0.11
CA ASP A 160 13.24 23.85 0.89
C ASP A 160 13.72 25.02 0.01
N TRP A 161 14.19 24.74 -1.20
CA TRP A 161 14.52 25.75 -2.22
C TRP A 161 13.30 26.60 -2.61
N TRP A 162 12.15 25.96 -2.85
CA TRP A 162 10.91 26.66 -3.20
C TRP A 162 10.43 27.59 -2.08
N LYS A 163 10.57 27.16 -0.81
CA LYS A 163 10.28 28.00 0.35
C LYS A 163 11.22 29.18 0.46
N TYR A 164 12.51 28.97 0.22
CA TYR A 164 13.52 30.03 0.25
C TYR A 164 13.23 31.15 -0.76
N ILE A 165 12.90 30.79 -2.01
CA ILE A 165 12.59 31.78 -3.06
C ILE A 165 11.29 32.53 -2.80
N ASN A 166 10.31 31.89 -2.16
CA ASN A 166 9.03 32.50 -1.85
C ASN A 166 8.97 33.15 -0.46
N GLN A 167 10.11 33.34 0.22
CA GLN A 167 10.13 34.16 1.43
C GLN A 167 9.89 35.63 1.06
N PRO A 168 8.95 36.33 1.72
CA PRO A 168 8.69 37.73 1.43
C PRO A 168 9.94 38.59 1.70
N GLN A 169 10.31 39.45 0.75
CA GLN A 169 11.49 40.34 0.77
C GLN A 169 11.58 41.29 1.98
N SER A 170 10.58 41.37 2.88
CA SER A 170 10.53 42.31 4.00
C SER A 170 11.55 42.06 5.12
N LEU A 171 12.51 41.15 4.93
CA LEU A 171 13.62 40.87 5.84
C LEU A 171 15.01 41.24 5.27
N ILE A 172 15.09 41.73 4.03
CA ILE A 172 16.38 42.02 3.36
C ILE A 172 16.77 43.52 3.50
N ASP A 173 15.84 44.41 3.84
CA ASP A 173 16.09 45.87 3.87
C ASP A 173 16.62 46.42 5.22
N ASN A 174 17.10 45.58 6.14
CA ASN A 174 17.66 46.02 7.44
C ASN A 174 19.07 45.47 7.70
N VAL A 175 19.96 45.52 6.71
CA VAL A 175 21.42 45.41 6.92
C VAL A 175 22.12 46.62 6.32
#